data_AF-A0A1I2KPT7-F1
#
_entry.id   AF-A0A1I2KPT7-F1
#
_cell.length_a   1.000
_cell.length_b   1.000
_cell.length_c   1.000
_cell.angle_alpha   90.00
_cell.angle_beta   90.00
_cell.angle_gamma   90.00
#
_symmetry.space_group_name_H-M   'P 1'
#
loop_
_entity.id
_entity.type
_entity.pdbx_description
1 polymer ?
#
loop_
_entity_poly.entity_id
_entity_poly.type
_entity_poly.pdbx_seq_one_letter_code
_entity_poly.pdbx_strand_id
1 'polypeptide(L)'
;MNFKNFAIVALSLILTQAYSQKEPEKTNLKPRLVVLTDIAPNDIEPDDMESMIRLLVHADQFEVEALIATTGWSNTGDNDRIDLIHYALDAYEKDLPNLMKRSNQKEFAKDESKQEIGYWPSLDYLRSKTVLGSTKMGMKFIGDENDSEGSNLIINMADEDDKRPIWISVWGGGNTFAQAIWRVQQERPLKS
;
A
#
# COMPACT_ATOMS: atom_id res chain seq x y z
N MET A 1 -44.53 -38.97 11.09
CA MET A 1 -44.22 -37.58 10.69
C MET A 1 -44.74 -37.37 9.28
N ASN A 2 -45.62 -36.38 9.06
CA ASN A 2 -46.34 -36.23 7.78
C ASN A 2 -45.39 -35.66 6.69
N PHE A 3 -45.55 -36.06 5.43
CA PHE A 3 -44.62 -35.75 4.32
C PHE A 3 -44.39 -34.23 4.16
N LYS A 4 -45.41 -33.42 4.46
CA LYS A 4 -45.33 -31.95 4.50
C LYS A 4 -44.32 -31.41 5.53
N ASN A 5 -44.21 -32.03 6.70
CA ASN A 5 -43.27 -31.61 7.74
C ASN A 5 -41.82 -31.96 7.34
N PHE A 6 -41.62 -33.03 6.56
CA PHE A 6 -40.31 -33.39 6.03
C PHE A 6 -39.86 -32.40 4.94
N ALA A 7 -40.77 -32.00 4.06
CA ALA A 7 -40.49 -31.01 3.02
C ALA A 7 -40.17 -29.62 3.59
N ILE A 8 -40.87 -29.18 4.64
CA ILE A 8 -40.61 -27.89 5.31
C ILE A 8 -39.24 -27.90 5.99
N VAL A 9 -38.89 -28.98 6.69
CA VAL A 9 -37.57 -29.11 7.34
C VAL A 9 -36.44 -29.16 6.30
N ALA A 10 -36.62 -29.92 5.21
CA ALA A 10 -35.66 -29.97 4.11
C ALA A 10 -35.48 -28.60 3.44
N LEU A 11 -36.56 -27.84 3.21
CA LEU A 11 -36.49 -26.50 2.61
C LEU A 11 -35.80 -25.49 3.54
N SER A 12 -36.02 -25.57 4.86
CA SER A 12 -35.30 -24.73 5.83
C SER A 12 -33.80 -25.04 5.91
N LEU A 13 -33.39 -26.30 5.70
CA LEU A 13 -31.97 -26.70 5.66
C LEU A 13 -31.26 -26.24 4.37
N ILE A 14 -31.98 -26.12 3.25
CA ILE A 14 -31.44 -25.61 1.99
C ILE A 14 -31.28 -24.07 2.06
N LEU A 15 -32.23 -23.37 2.69
CA LEU A 15 -32.16 -21.93 2.89
C LEU A 15 -31.02 -21.52 3.85
N THR A 16 -30.67 -22.32 4.85
CA THR A 16 -29.55 -22.02 5.75
C THR A 16 -28.18 -22.26 5.09
N GLN A 17 -28.06 -23.19 4.14
CA GLN A 17 -26.82 -23.34 3.34
C GLN A 17 -26.61 -22.17 2.38
N ALA A 18 -27.68 -21.59 1.84
CA ALA A 18 -27.61 -20.39 1.00
C ALA A 18 -27.20 -19.11 1.77
N TYR A 19 -27.32 -19.13 3.11
CA TYR A 19 -26.88 -18.06 4.02
C TYR A 19 -25.53 -18.32 4.70
N SER A 20 -24.77 -19.33 4.26
CA SER A 20 -23.38 -19.43 4.66
C SER A 20 -22.66 -18.19 4.11
N GLN A 21 -22.39 -17.21 4.99
CA GLN A 21 -21.44 -16.16 4.70
C GLN A 21 -20.16 -16.87 4.28
N LYS A 22 -19.77 -16.71 3.01
CA LYS A 22 -18.49 -17.19 2.51
C LYS A 22 -17.44 -16.53 3.41
N GLU A 23 -16.85 -17.29 4.33
CA GLU A 23 -15.71 -16.82 5.11
C GLU A 23 -14.73 -16.20 4.12
N PRO A 24 -14.20 -14.99 4.37
CA PRO A 24 -13.22 -14.40 3.49
C PRO A 24 -12.13 -15.44 3.28
N GLU A 25 -11.84 -15.74 2.02
CA GLU A 25 -10.83 -16.72 1.65
C GLU A 25 -9.55 -16.32 2.38
N LYS A 26 -9.01 -17.20 3.23
CA LYS A 26 -7.75 -16.96 3.94
C LYS A 26 -6.64 -16.94 2.89
N THR A 27 -6.40 -15.77 2.31
CA THR A 27 -5.30 -15.57 1.37
C THR A 27 -4.01 -15.48 2.16
N ASN A 28 -2.95 -16.17 1.73
CA ASN A 28 -1.60 -15.98 2.24
C ASN A 28 -0.91 -14.74 1.62
N LEU A 29 -1.67 -13.90 0.93
CA LEU A 29 -1.18 -12.67 0.32
C LEU A 29 -0.84 -11.65 1.39
N LYS A 30 0.21 -10.87 1.15
CA LYS A 30 0.57 -9.79 2.03
C LYS A 30 -0.50 -8.69 2.01
N PRO A 31 -0.69 -7.94 3.10
CA PRO A 31 -1.43 -6.68 3.08
C PRO A 31 -0.74 -5.66 2.16
N ARG A 32 -1.56 -4.93 1.40
CA ARG A 32 -1.16 -3.87 0.47
C ARG A 32 -0.82 -2.58 1.24
N LEU A 33 0.40 -2.07 1.12
CA LEU A 33 0.88 -0.91 1.89
C LEU A 33 1.36 0.22 0.97
N VAL A 34 0.91 1.43 1.28
CA VAL A 34 1.41 2.69 0.73
C VAL A 34 1.94 3.52 1.88
N VAL A 35 3.15 4.07 1.74
CA VAL A 35 3.76 4.97 2.71
C VAL A 35 3.88 6.36 2.12
N LEU A 36 3.33 7.35 2.82
CA LEU A 36 3.56 8.77 2.58
C LEU A 36 4.54 9.29 3.63
N THR A 37 5.73 9.72 3.22
CA THR A 37 6.83 10.08 4.12
C THR A 37 7.37 11.46 3.77
N ASP A 38 7.68 12.25 4.78
CA ASP A 38 8.43 13.51 4.65
C ASP A 38 9.89 13.35 5.07
N ILE A 39 10.43 12.14 4.84
CA ILE A 39 11.79 11.71 5.17
C ILE A 39 12.82 12.82 5.01
N ALA A 40 13.65 12.96 6.02
CA ALA A 40 14.66 14.00 6.09
C ALA A 40 16.02 13.44 6.55
N PRO A 41 17.09 14.23 6.42
CA PRO A 41 18.38 13.89 7.00
C PRO A 41 18.29 13.73 8.51
N ASN A 42 19.13 12.87 9.06
CA ASN A 42 19.16 12.55 10.49
C ASN A 42 19.38 13.76 11.42
N ASP A 43 19.98 14.85 10.93
CA ASP A 43 20.18 16.10 11.69
C ASP A 43 18.97 17.04 11.66
N ILE A 44 17.97 16.76 10.82
CA ILE A 44 16.67 17.43 10.79
C ILE A 44 15.64 16.60 11.58
N GLU A 45 15.42 15.36 11.15
CA GLU A 45 14.40 14.45 11.68
C GLU A 45 14.81 13.01 11.29
N PRO A 46 15.02 12.09 12.24
CA PRO A 46 15.48 10.73 11.95
C PRO A 46 14.38 9.65 11.83
N ASP A 47 13.17 9.88 12.32
CA ASP A 47 12.14 8.86 12.57
C ASP A 47 11.62 8.20 11.29
N ASP A 48 11.51 8.95 10.19
CA ASP A 48 11.05 8.42 8.90
C ASP A 48 12.11 7.52 8.27
N MET A 49 13.39 7.85 8.42
CA MET A 49 14.50 6.98 8.00
C MET A 49 14.55 5.71 8.85
N GLU A 50 14.40 5.82 10.17
CA GLU A 50 14.36 4.67 11.09
C GLU A 50 13.17 3.75 10.78
N SER A 51 12.00 4.34 10.51
CA SER A 51 10.78 3.62 10.14
C SER A 51 10.90 2.95 8.78
N MET A 52 11.53 3.61 7.81
CA MET A 52 11.83 3.05 6.48
C MET A 52 12.74 1.82 6.61
N ILE A 53 13.84 1.91 7.38
CA ILE A 53 14.73 0.77 7.62
C ILE A 53 13.95 -0.39 8.27
N ARG A 54 13.14 -0.10 9.30
CA ARG A 54 12.32 -1.13 9.97
C ARG A 54 11.34 -1.80 9.02
N LEU A 55 10.70 -1.03 8.12
CA LEU A 55 9.81 -1.55 7.10
C LEU A 55 10.56 -2.46 6.13
N LEU A 56 11.71 -2.03 5.61
CA LEU A 56 12.49 -2.79 4.63
C LEU A 56 12.98 -4.13 5.18
N VAL A 57 13.43 -4.19 6.44
CA VAL A 57 13.84 -5.46 7.08
C VAL A 57 12.67 -6.36 7.49
N HIS A 58 11.44 -5.93 7.25
CA HIS A 58 10.18 -6.70 7.35
C HIS A 58 9.37 -6.66 6.04
N ALA A 59 10.01 -6.37 4.90
CA ALA A 59 9.34 -6.28 3.61
C ALA A 59 8.73 -7.62 3.17
N ASP A 60 9.05 -8.73 3.84
CA ASP A 60 8.41 -10.02 3.68
C ASP A 60 6.99 -10.10 4.24
N GLN A 61 6.59 -9.14 5.07
CA GLN A 61 5.28 -9.10 5.71
C GLN A 61 4.29 -8.14 5.02
N PHE A 62 4.76 -7.23 4.18
CA PHE A 62 3.93 -6.23 3.49
C PHE A 62 4.21 -6.20 1.98
N GLU A 63 3.17 -6.05 1.18
CA GLU A 63 3.30 -5.71 -0.25
C GLU A 63 3.43 -4.19 -0.31
N VAL A 64 4.68 -3.72 -0.32
CA VAL A 64 4.97 -2.28 -0.45
C VAL A 64 4.67 -1.87 -1.87
N GLU A 65 3.54 -1.21 -2.09
CA GLU A 65 3.07 -0.82 -3.42
C GLU A 65 3.35 0.64 -3.74
N ALA A 66 3.62 1.45 -2.73
CA ALA A 66 4.18 2.77 -2.96
C ALA A 66 5.01 3.28 -1.77
N LEU A 67 6.18 3.84 -2.06
CA LEU A 67 6.97 4.67 -1.16
C LEU A 67 6.96 6.09 -1.74
N ILE A 68 6.19 6.98 -1.13
CA ILE A 68 5.90 8.30 -1.69
C ILE A 68 6.55 9.38 -0.82
N ALA A 69 7.57 10.04 -1.38
CA ALA A 69 8.14 11.24 -0.76
C ALA A 69 7.18 12.42 -0.94
N THR A 70 6.72 13.01 0.16
CA THR A 70 5.71 14.06 0.20
C THR A 70 6.10 15.15 1.20
N THR A 71 5.28 16.19 1.32
CA THR A 71 5.44 17.21 2.37
C THR A 71 5.04 16.71 3.77
N GLY A 72 5.54 17.36 4.81
CA GLY A 72 5.18 17.18 6.21
C GLY A 72 5.92 18.19 7.11
N TRP A 73 6.09 17.86 8.40
CA TRP A 73 6.78 18.74 9.35
C TRP A 73 8.25 18.99 8.94
N SER A 74 8.94 17.95 8.49
CA SER A 74 10.34 17.99 8.09
C SER A 74 10.55 18.58 6.69
N ASN A 75 9.49 18.58 5.89
CA ASN A 75 9.50 19.09 4.52
C ASN A 75 8.21 19.86 4.20
N THR A 76 8.21 21.17 4.41
CA THR A 76 7.01 21.99 4.13
C THR A 76 6.74 22.27 2.64
N GLY A 77 7.59 21.74 1.75
CA GLY A 77 7.49 21.85 0.30
C GLY A 77 8.78 22.32 -0.37
N ASP A 78 8.83 22.16 -1.70
CA ASP A 78 9.94 22.59 -2.58
C ASP A 78 11.34 22.01 -2.26
N ASN A 79 11.41 20.95 -1.46
CA ASN A 79 12.64 20.24 -1.12
C ASN A 79 12.39 18.73 -1.10
N ASP A 80 11.99 18.13 -2.22
CA ASP A 80 11.71 16.70 -2.27
C ASP A 80 12.94 15.86 -1.88
N ARG A 81 12.70 14.80 -1.10
CA ARG A 81 13.76 13.96 -0.51
C ARG A 81 13.67 12.49 -0.91
N ILE A 82 13.24 12.23 -2.15
CA ILE A 82 13.19 10.88 -2.69
C ILE A 82 14.57 10.21 -2.73
N ASP A 83 15.64 11.02 -2.77
CA ASP A 83 17.04 10.58 -2.62
C ASP A 83 17.26 9.74 -1.36
N LEU A 84 16.62 10.10 -0.25
CA LEU A 84 16.76 9.39 1.03
C LEU A 84 16.03 8.04 1.02
N ILE A 85 14.90 7.94 0.32
CA ILE A 85 14.24 6.64 0.11
C ILE A 85 15.15 5.74 -0.70
N HIS A 86 15.71 6.24 -1.81
CA HIS A 86 16.67 5.48 -2.63
C HIS A 86 17.92 5.08 -1.85
N TYR A 87 18.44 5.96 -0.99
CA TYR A 87 19.55 5.63 -0.10
C TYR A 87 19.23 4.44 0.83
N ALA A 88 18.03 4.41 1.41
CA ALA A 88 17.58 3.29 2.23
C ALA A 88 17.41 1.99 1.40
N LEU A 89 16.89 2.11 0.17
CA LEU A 89 16.75 0.99 -0.76
C LEU A 89 18.11 0.40 -1.19
N ASP A 90 19.12 1.25 -1.42
CA ASP A 90 20.48 0.83 -1.74
C ASP A 90 21.16 0.12 -0.57
N ALA A 91 20.82 0.48 0.67
CA ALA A 91 21.25 -0.26 1.86
C ALA A 91 20.54 -1.62 1.95
N TYR A 92 19.22 -1.64 1.72
CA TYR A 92 18.44 -2.88 1.68
C TYR A 92 18.96 -3.88 0.66
N GLU A 93 19.35 -3.45 -0.54
CA GLU A 93 19.91 -4.33 -1.59
C GLU A 93 21.12 -5.13 -1.09
N LYS A 94 21.98 -4.50 -0.30
CA LYS A 94 23.20 -5.14 0.25
C LYS A 94 22.85 -6.25 1.24
N ASP A 95 21.77 -6.07 2.00
CA ASP A 95 21.30 -7.02 3.01
C ASP A 95 20.32 -8.06 2.46
N LEU A 96 19.72 -7.81 1.30
CA LEU A 96 18.69 -8.64 0.68
C LEU A 96 19.09 -10.12 0.55
N PRO A 97 20.32 -10.50 0.13
CA PRO A 97 20.74 -11.90 0.10
C PRO A 97 20.73 -12.60 1.48
N ASN A 98 20.88 -11.86 2.57
CA ASN A 98 20.77 -12.39 3.93
C ASN A 98 19.32 -12.45 4.41
N LEU A 99 18.51 -11.44 4.08
CA LEU A 99 17.08 -11.40 4.40
C LEU A 99 16.32 -12.56 3.75
N MET A 100 16.57 -12.82 2.46
CA MET A 100 15.95 -13.93 1.70
C MET A 100 16.16 -15.31 2.34
N LYS A 101 17.24 -15.52 3.09
CA LYS A 101 17.50 -16.78 3.80
C LYS A 101 16.47 -17.07 4.88
N ARG A 102 15.81 -16.05 5.45
CA ARG A 102 14.79 -16.20 6.51
C ARG A 102 13.57 -16.99 6.03
N SER A 103 13.26 -16.92 4.75
CA SER A 103 12.15 -17.64 4.11
C SER A 103 12.60 -18.64 3.04
N ASN A 104 13.91 -18.95 2.98
CA ASN A 104 14.52 -19.80 1.95
C ASN A 104 14.25 -19.34 0.50
N GLN A 105 14.02 -18.04 0.28
CA GLN A 105 13.85 -17.49 -1.06
C GLN A 105 15.19 -17.54 -1.82
N LYS A 106 15.14 -17.93 -3.10
CA LYS A 106 16.33 -18.07 -3.95
C LYS A 106 16.31 -17.18 -5.19
N GLU A 107 15.11 -16.82 -5.65
CA GLU A 107 14.88 -16.08 -6.88
C GLU A 107 13.74 -15.08 -6.66
N PHE A 108 13.69 -14.04 -7.48
CA PHE A 108 12.56 -13.11 -7.52
C PHE A 108 11.55 -13.61 -8.55
N ALA A 109 10.27 -13.36 -8.28
CA ALA A 109 9.21 -13.63 -9.26
C ALA A 109 9.39 -12.71 -10.48
N LYS A 110 8.98 -13.18 -11.66
CA LYS A 110 8.95 -12.33 -12.87
C LYS A 110 7.91 -11.21 -12.75
N ASP A 111 6.85 -11.50 -12.02
CA ASP A 111 5.79 -10.57 -11.68
C ASP A 111 5.68 -10.54 -10.16
N GLU A 112 6.00 -9.39 -9.59
CA GLU A 112 5.98 -9.15 -8.14
C GLU A 112 4.75 -8.35 -7.72
N SER A 113 3.76 -8.15 -8.61
CA SER A 113 2.57 -7.34 -8.35
C SER A 113 1.59 -7.99 -7.36
N LYS A 114 1.77 -9.27 -7.03
CA LYS A 114 1.06 -9.95 -5.95
C LYS A 114 2.03 -10.85 -5.19
N GLN A 115 2.20 -10.59 -3.91
CA GLN A 115 3.22 -11.20 -3.07
C GLN A 115 2.57 -11.97 -1.92
N GLU A 116 3.16 -13.11 -1.58
CA GLU A 116 2.77 -13.90 -0.41
C GLU A 116 3.61 -13.55 0.81
N ILE A 117 3.05 -13.76 2.01
CA ILE A 117 3.77 -13.61 3.27
C ILE A 117 5.06 -14.45 3.23
N GLY A 118 6.20 -13.82 3.55
CA GLY A 118 7.53 -14.41 3.51
C GLY A 118 8.34 -14.10 2.23
N TYR A 119 7.71 -13.60 1.17
CA TYR A 119 8.40 -13.20 -0.07
C TYR A 119 9.18 -11.90 0.12
N TRP A 120 10.45 -11.80 -0.23
CA TRP A 120 11.21 -10.55 -0.20
C TRP A 120 11.18 -9.88 -1.57
N PRO A 121 10.71 -8.62 -1.67
CA PRO A 121 10.65 -7.91 -2.96
C PRO A 121 12.05 -7.61 -3.50
N SER A 122 12.18 -7.60 -4.83
CA SER A 122 13.41 -7.12 -5.47
C SER A 122 13.59 -5.61 -5.28
N LEU A 123 14.83 -5.14 -5.42
CA LEU A 123 15.12 -3.72 -5.44
C LEU A 123 14.44 -3.01 -6.62
N ASP A 124 14.43 -3.63 -7.79
CA ASP A 124 13.82 -3.06 -9.00
C ASP A 124 12.31 -2.86 -8.81
N TYR A 125 11.63 -3.83 -8.17
CA TYR A 125 10.24 -3.67 -7.76
C TYR A 125 10.06 -2.47 -6.83
N LEU A 126 10.81 -2.40 -5.72
CA LEU A 126 10.68 -1.29 -4.76
C LEU A 126 10.97 0.08 -5.38
N ARG A 127 12.00 0.18 -6.22
CA ARG A 127 12.31 1.41 -6.97
C ARG A 127 11.18 1.79 -7.92
N SER A 128 10.58 0.83 -8.62
CA SER A 128 9.43 1.09 -9.50
C SER A 128 8.19 1.57 -8.75
N LYS A 129 8.11 1.29 -7.44
CA LYS A 129 7.07 1.75 -6.53
C LYS A 129 7.45 3.02 -5.75
N THR A 130 8.61 3.62 -6.00
CA THR A 130 9.07 4.83 -5.30
C THR A 130 8.85 6.04 -6.18
N VAL A 131 8.02 6.99 -5.74
CA VAL A 131 7.60 8.15 -6.55
C VAL A 131 7.47 9.42 -5.71
N LEU A 132 7.36 10.57 -6.38
CA LEU A 132 7.07 11.85 -5.73
C LEU A 132 5.57 12.05 -5.51
N GLY A 133 5.21 12.56 -4.34
CA GLY A 133 3.88 13.02 -3.98
C GLY A 133 3.70 14.53 -4.17
N SER A 134 2.74 15.10 -3.45
CA SER A 134 2.54 16.56 -3.39
C SER A 134 3.79 17.26 -2.86
N THR A 135 4.19 18.33 -3.54
CA THR A 135 5.34 19.18 -3.19
C THR A 135 4.94 20.45 -2.42
N LYS A 136 3.63 20.60 -2.14
CA LYS A 136 3.06 21.74 -1.42
C LYS A 136 2.24 21.24 -0.23
N MET A 137 2.50 21.81 0.96
CA MET A 137 1.89 21.37 2.21
C MET A 137 0.59 22.12 2.55
N GLY A 138 -0.42 21.36 2.98
CA GLY A 138 -1.68 21.88 3.53
C GLY A 138 -2.84 21.88 2.53
N MET A 139 -4.06 21.90 3.09
CA MET A 139 -5.32 21.75 2.35
C MET A 139 -5.55 22.80 1.26
N LYS A 140 -4.99 24.01 1.40
CA LYS A 140 -5.18 25.10 0.43
C LYS A 140 -4.61 24.81 -0.96
N PHE A 141 -3.73 23.81 -1.07
CA PHE A 141 -3.12 23.39 -2.33
C PHE A 141 -3.82 22.20 -2.97
N ILE A 142 -4.79 21.57 -2.31
CA ILE A 142 -5.57 20.49 -2.92
C ILE A 142 -6.45 21.09 -4.03
N GLY A 143 -6.34 20.56 -5.25
CA GLY A 143 -7.04 21.11 -6.42
C GLY A 143 -6.38 20.72 -7.75
N ASP A 144 -6.80 21.38 -8.82
CA ASP A 144 -6.40 21.06 -10.21
C ASP A 144 -4.88 21.09 -10.45
N GLU A 145 -4.12 21.82 -9.65
CA GLU A 145 -2.68 22.07 -9.87
C GLU A 145 -1.75 21.21 -8.99
N ASN A 146 -2.28 20.28 -8.20
CA ASN A 146 -1.49 19.54 -7.19
C ASN A 146 -1.41 18.02 -7.45
N ASP A 147 -1.70 17.59 -8.68
CA ASP A 147 -1.48 16.22 -9.09
C ASP A 147 0.01 15.85 -9.07
N SER A 148 0.29 14.60 -8.72
CA SER A 148 1.63 14.04 -8.59
C SER A 148 1.64 12.58 -9.06
N GLU A 149 2.84 12.04 -9.28
CA GLU A 149 2.99 10.60 -9.57
C GLU A 149 2.40 9.75 -8.44
N GLY A 150 2.60 10.15 -7.19
CA GLY A 150 2.05 9.49 -6.00
C GLY A 150 0.52 9.51 -5.94
N SER A 151 -0.12 10.64 -6.23
CA SER A 151 -1.59 10.70 -6.25
C SER A 151 -2.16 9.84 -7.38
N ASN A 152 -1.54 9.86 -8.57
CA ASN A 152 -1.94 9.02 -9.69
C ASN A 152 -1.76 7.54 -9.39
N LEU A 153 -0.66 7.16 -8.76
CA LEU A 153 -0.39 5.77 -8.36
C LEU A 153 -1.47 5.27 -7.39
N ILE A 154 -1.86 6.07 -6.39
CA ILE A 154 -2.93 5.72 -5.44
C ILE A 154 -4.27 5.50 -6.17
N ILE A 155 -4.62 6.37 -7.12
CA ILE A 155 -5.86 6.23 -7.90
C ILE A 155 -5.82 4.94 -8.72
N ASN A 156 -4.71 4.69 -9.43
CA ASN A 156 -4.54 3.49 -10.24
C ASN A 156 -4.66 2.21 -9.40
N MET A 157 -4.01 2.16 -8.23
CA MET A 157 -4.10 1.02 -7.31
C MET A 157 -5.54 0.76 -6.83
N ALA A 158 -6.31 1.82 -6.59
CA ALA A 158 -7.70 1.72 -6.18
C ALA A 158 -8.63 1.18 -7.29
N ASP A 159 -8.20 1.26 -8.56
CA ASP A 159 -8.93 0.75 -9.72
C ASP A 159 -8.56 -0.68 -10.12
N GLU A 160 -7.50 -1.24 -9.53
CA GLU A 160 -7.07 -2.60 -9.80
C GLU A 160 -8.12 -3.63 -9.36
N ASP A 161 -8.19 -4.77 -10.09
CA ASP A 161 -9.00 -5.91 -9.66
C ASP A 161 -8.27 -6.72 -8.57
N ASP A 162 -8.11 -6.08 -7.42
CA ASP A 162 -7.66 -6.70 -6.19
C ASP A 162 -8.63 -6.33 -5.06
N LYS A 163 -9.21 -7.34 -4.41
CA LYS A 163 -10.20 -7.14 -3.35
C LYS A 163 -9.56 -6.80 -1.99
N ARG A 164 -8.24 -6.94 -1.83
CA ARG A 164 -7.52 -6.57 -0.62
C ARG A 164 -7.59 -5.04 -0.44
N PRO A 165 -7.84 -4.52 0.78
CA PRO A 165 -7.79 -3.10 1.03
C PRO A 165 -6.36 -2.58 0.89
N ILE A 166 -6.22 -1.32 0.47
CA ILE A 166 -4.95 -0.59 0.46
C ILE A 166 -4.81 0.15 1.79
N TRP A 167 -3.71 -0.09 2.49
CA TRP A 167 -3.39 0.62 3.74
C TRP A 167 -2.50 1.82 3.42
N ILE A 168 -3.04 3.02 3.59
CA ILE A 168 -2.28 4.27 3.47
C ILE A 168 -1.70 4.63 4.84
N SER A 169 -0.38 4.56 4.98
CA SER A 169 0.35 5.00 6.16
C SER A 169 0.88 6.41 5.94
N VAL A 170 0.46 7.35 6.79
CA VAL A 170 0.81 8.76 6.68
C VAL A 170 1.84 9.06 7.77
N TRP A 171 3.12 9.01 7.41
CA TRP A 171 4.22 9.32 8.35
C TRP A 171 4.48 10.83 8.38
N GLY A 172 4.43 11.47 7.20
CA GLY A 172 4.45 12.93 7.06
C GLY A 172 3.06 13.54 6.87
N GLY A 173 2.87 14.32 5.80
CA GLY A 173 1.61 14.97 5.45
C GLY A 173 0.73 14.13 4.51
N GLY A 174 -0.59 14.14 4.77
CA GLY A 174 -1.59 13.43 3.97
C GLY A 174 -1.98 14.07 2.64
N ASN A 175 -1.27 15.11 2.18
CA ASN A 175 -1.65 15.92 1.01
C ASN A 175 -1.77 15.09 -0.27
N THR A 176 -0.83 14.19 -0.52
CA THR A 176 -0.85 13.31 -1.71
C THR A 176 -2.11 12.44 -1.75
N PHE A 177 -2.51 11.88 -0.60
CA PHE A 177 -3.72 11.06 -0.52
C PHE A 177 -5.00 11.91 -0.61
N ALA A 178 -5.02 13.07 0.05
CA ALA A 178 -6.14 14.01 -0.08
C ALA A 178 -6.34 14.46 -1.54
N GLN A 179 -5.26 14.68 -2.28
CA GLN A 179 -5.30 15.00 -3.70
C GLN A 179 -5.89 13.85 -4.52
N ALA A 180 -5.46 12.60 -4.27
CA ALA A 180 -6.00 11.43 -4.94
C ALA A 180 -7.53 11.30 -4.74
N ILE A 181 -8.00 11.51 -3.50
CA ILE A 181 -9.44 11.52 -3.20
C ILE A 181 -10.15 12.67 -3.93
N TRP A 182 -9.59 13.88 -3.88
CA TRP A 182 -10.17 15.05 -4.51
C TRP A 182 -10.35 14.84 -6.03
N ARG A 183 -9.33 14.30 -6.71
CA ARG A 183 -9.38 13.95 -8.14
C ARG A 183 -10.50 12.96 -8.44
N VAL A 184 -10.57 11.87 -7.69
CA VAL A 184 -11.63 10.86 -7.85
C VAL A 184 -13.02 11.47 -7.67
N GLN A 185 -13.20 12.40 -6.73
CA GLN A 185 -14.47 13.10 -6.52
C GLN A 185 -14.84 14.03 -7.68
N GLN A 186 -13.87 14.64 -8.36
CA GLN A 186 -14.15 15.49 -9.53
C GLN A 186 -14.51 14.66 -10.77
N GLU A 187 -13.87 13.52 -10.95
CA GLU A 187 -13.96 12.75 -12.19
C GLU A 187 -15.06 11.69 -12.17
N ARG A 188 -15.43 11.22 -10.98
CA ARG A 188 -16.35 10.08 -10.83
C ARG A 188 -17.66 10.55 -10.23
N PRO A 189 -18.80 10.27 -10.87
CA PRO A 189 -20.09 10.55 -10.27
C PRO A 189 -20.24 9.73 -8.99
N LEU A 190 -20.88 10.32 -7.97
CA LEU A 190 -21.29 9.59 -6.77
C LEU A 190 -22.14 8.39 -7.21
N LYS A 191 -21.77 7.18 -6.78
CA LYS A 191 -22.63 6.01 -6.95
C LYS A 191 -23.90 6.25 -6.16
N SER A 192 -25.00 6.55 -6.87
CA SER A 192 -26.36 6.64 -6.36
C SER A 192 -26.87 5.29 -5.89
#